data_AF-A0A9P9SUJ2-F1
#
_entry.id   AF-A0A9P9SUJ2-F1
#
_cell.length_a   1.000
_cell.length_b   1.000
_cell.length_c   1.000
_cell.angle_alpha   90.00
_cell.angle_beta   90.00
_cell.angle_gamma   90.00
#
_symmetry.space_group_name_H-M   'P 1'
#
loop_
_entity.id
_entity.type
_entity.pdbx_description
1 polymer ?
#
loop_
_entity_poly.entity_id
_entity_poly.type
_entity_poly.pdbx_seq_one_letter_code
_entity_poly.pdbx_strand_id
1 'polypeptide(L)'
;MSGLSEAASVIAVIDISAKILGLCQTYITEVKEARKDMQRLRLGVISLQDILTNVKDLAEEPNLSRKSVFSRLTQDDGPVQQCERDLERLVAQLEPGEVKMRRFGLRAFKWPFLSKEVNKRLQVINNHKATFTLALISDYFALTRSIKDDIVMLGNSLANIKTKQRILAIGEKQ
;
A
#
# COMPACT_ATOMS: atom_id res chain seq x y z
N MET A 1 -19.57 11.56 2.48
CA MET A 1 -19.86 10.12 2.25
C MET A 1 -18.84 9.46 1.28
N SER A 2 -17.59 9.95 1.15
CA SER A 2 -16.61 9.39 0.20
C SER A 2 -15.60 8.40 0.82
N GLY A 3 -15.27 8.51 2.11
CA GLY A 3 -14.22 7.68 2.74
C GLY A 3 -14.49 6.17 2.77
N LEU A 4 -15.76 5.74 2.80
CA LEU A 4 -16.15 4.32 2.73
C LEU A 4 -15.85 3.71 1.34
N SER A 5 -16.05 4.49 0.29
CA SER A 5 -15.75 4.06 -1.09
C SER A 5 -14.24 3.99 -1.34
N GLU A 6 -13.48 4.89 -0.72
CA GLU A 6 -12.02 4.96 -0.87
C GLU A 6 -11.30 3.84 -0.12
N ALA A 7 -11.75 3.47 1.09
CA ALA A 7 -11.21 2.30 1.80
C ALA A 7 -11.54 0.99 1.08
N ALA A 8 -12.75 0.89 0.50
CA ALA A 8 -13.18 -0.28 -0.25
C ALA A 8 -12.31 -0.56 -1.48
N SER A 9 -11.83 0.47 -2.19
CA SER A 9 -10.96 0.27 -3.35
C SER A 9 -9.60 -0.33 -2.96
N VAL A 10 -9.00 0.11 -1.84
CA VAL A 10 -7.75 -0.50 -1.34
C VAL A 10 -7.96 -1.95 -0.93
N ILE A 11 -9.08 -2.25 -0.27
CA ILE A 11 -9.45 -3.63 0.12
C ILE A 11 -9.60 -4.51 -1.13
N ALA A 12 -10.23 -4.02 -2.20
CA ALA A 12 -10.36 -4.75 -3.46
C ALA A 12 -8.98 -5.15 -4.03
N VAL A 13 -8.00 -4.24 -4.01
CA VAL A 13 -6.63 -4.54 -4.48
C VAL A 13 -5.93 -5.58 -3.57
N ILE A 14 -6.18 -5.54 -2.26
CA ILE A 14 -5.68 -6.54 -1.30
C ILE A 14 -6.27 -7.92 -1.62
N ASP A 15 -7.56 -8.01 -1.91
CA ASP A 15 -8.25 -9.26 -2.25
C ASP A 15 -7.77 -9.83 -3.60
N ILE A 16 -7.57 -8.97 -4.61
CA ILE A 16 -6.96 -9.37 -5.89
C ILE A 16 -5.54 -9.90 -5.65
N SER A 17 -4.76 -9.26 -4.79
CA SER A 17 -3.42 -9.72 -4.42
C SER A 17 -3.47 -11.13 -3.80
N ALA A 18 -4.39 -11.36 -2.85
CA ALA A 18 -4.61 -12.68 -2.25
C ALA A 18 -4.98 -13.75 -3.30
N LYS A 19 -5.82 -13.39 -4.28
CA LYS A 19 -6.17 -14.26 -5.42
C LYS A 19 -4.94 -14.64 -6.25
N ILE A 20 -4.06 -13.69 -6.57
CA ILE A 20 -2.81 -13.96 -7.29
C ILE A 20 -1.91 -14.91 -6.50
N LEU A 21 -1.82 -14.74 -5.16
CA LEU A 21 -1.03 -15.62 -4.30
C LEU A 21 -1.57 -17.05 -4.32
N GLY A 22 -2.90 -17.22 -4.28
CA GLY A 22 -3.56 -18.52 -4.44
C GLY A 22 -3.21 -19.18 -5.78
N LEU A 23 -3.32 -18.44 -6.89
CA LEU A 23 -2.97 -18.95 -8.22
C LEU A 23 -1.49 -19.34 -8.31
N CYS A 24 -0.58 -18.51 -7.79
CA CYS A 24 0.85 -18.83 -7.73
C CYS A 24 1.11 -20.10 -6.93
N GLN A 25 0.39 -20.30 -5.81
CA GLN A 25 0.53 -21.49 -4.97
C GLN A 25 0.14 -22.76 -5.73
N THR A 26 -0.99 -22.74 -6.46
CA THR A 26 -1.40 -23.86 -7.34
C THR A 26 -0.34 -24.17 -8.40
N TYR A 27 0.28 -23.17 -9.00
CA TYR A 27 1.35 -23.43 -9.98
C TYR A 27 2.63 -24.01 -9.36
N ILE A 28 3.02 -23.59 -8.15
CA ILE A 28 4.23 -24.08 -7.47
C ILE A 28 4.11 -25.57 -7.12
N THR A 29 2.91 -26.04 -6.76
CA THR A 29 2.65 -27.46 -6.46
C THR A 29 2.71 -28.29 -7.74
N GLU A 30 2.13 -27.80 -8.83
CA GLU A 30 1.97 -28.57 -10.09
C GLU A 30 3.15 -28.45 -11.07
N VAL A 31 3.98 -27.39 -11.01
CA VAL A 31 4.99 -27.08 -12.04
C VAL A 31 6.38 -26.89 -11.44
N LYS A 32 7.30 -27.82 -11.74
CA LYS A 32 8.68 -27.79 -11.22
C LYS A 32 9.62 -26.82 -11.97
N GLU A 33 9.45 -26.70 -13.28
CA GLU A 33 10.39 -25.98 -14.17
C GLU A 33 10.44 -24.45 -13.97
N ALA A 34 9.36 -23.84 -13.48
CA ALA A 34 9.24 -22.39 -13.32
C ALA A 34 9.13 -21.94 -11.85
N ARG A 35 9.45 -22.81 -10.89
CA ARG A 35 9.34 -22.52 -9.44
C ARG A 35 10.03 -21.23 -9.01
N LYS A 36 11.22 -20.94 -9.55
CA LYS A 36 11.97 -19.72 -9.22
C LYS A 36 11.19 -18.46 -9.61
N ASP A 37 10.67 -18.43 -10.82
CA ASP A 37 9.92 -17.26 -11.31
C ASP A 37 8.57 -17.12 -10.60
N MET A 38 7.89 -18.23 -10.29
CA MET A 38 6.68 -18.23 -9.47
C MET A 38 6.94 -17.66 -8.07
N GLN A 39 8.01 -18.11 -7.40
CA GLN A 39 8.38 -17.61 -6.08
C GLN A 39 8.71 -16.12 -6.10
N ARG A 40 9.44 -15.66 -7.13
CA ARG A 40 9.74 -14.24 -7.30
C ARG A 40 8.48 -13.40 -7.44
N LEU A 41 7.54 -13.83 -8.29
CA LEU A 41 6.25 -13.14 -8.45
C LEU A 41 5.46 -13.12 -7.13
N ARG A 42 5.37 -14.28 -6.46
CA ARG A 42 4.68 -14.42 -5.16
C ARG A 42 5.26 -13.47 -4.11
N LEU A 43 6.58 -13.41 -3.95
CA LEU A 43 7.24 -12.50 -3.01
C LEU A 43 6.99 -11.03 -3.36
N GLY A 44 6.99 -10.69 -4.66
CA GLY A 44 6.64 -9.35 -5.13
C GLY A 44 5.23 -8.94 -4.72
N VAL A 45 4.25 -9.84 -4.89
CA VAL A 45 2.84 -9.60 -4.55
C VAL A 45 2.62 -9.55 -3.04
N ILE A 46 3.24 -10.42 -2.24
CA ILE A 46 3.17 -10.35 -0.76
C ILE A 46 3.64 -8.97 -0.29
N SER A 47 4.81 -8.55 -0.76
CA SER A 47 5.36 -7.25 -0.35
C SER A 47 4.49 -6.06 -0.80
N LEU A 48 3.75 -6.18 -1.91
CA LEU A 48 2.77 -5.17 -2.31
C LEU A 48 1.54 -5.18 -1.38
N GLN A 49 1.04 -6.37 -1.03
CA GLN A 49 -0.09 -6.53 -0.11
C GLN A 49 0.22 -5.95 1.28
N ASP A 50 1.43 -6.16 1.80
CA ASP A 50 1.89 -5.59 3.06
C ASP A 50 1.84 -4.05 3.03
N ILE A 51 2.32 -3.44 1.93
CA ILE A 51 2.29 -1.99 1.75
C ILE A 51 0.85 -1.47 1.63
N LEU A 52 -0.02 -2.17 0.89
CA LEU A 52 -1.43 -1.81 0.75
C LEU A 52 -2.18 -1.92 2.08
N THR A 53 -1.78 -2.82 2.96
CA THR A 53 -2.34 -2.91 4.33
C THR A 53 -1.99 -1.65 5.12
N ASN A 54 -0.74 -1.18 5.05
CA ASN A 54 -0.37 0.11 5.65
C ASN A 54 -1.14 1.29 5.03
N VAL A 55 -1.41 1.26 3.72
CA VAL A 55 -2.24 2.28 3.05
C VAL A 55 -3.69 2.23 3.54
N LYS A 56 -4.26 1.04 3.75
CA LYS A 56 -5.60 0.86 4.34
C LYS A 56 -5.66 1.48 5.74
N ASP A 57 -4.65 1.25 6.55
CA ASP A 57 -4.58 1.79 7.92
C ASP A 57 -4.50 3.32 7.94
N LEU A 58 -4.05 3.96 6.85
CA LEU A 58 -4.13 5.42 6.73
C LEU A 58 -5.59 5.92 6.71
N ALA A 59 -6.52 5.15 6.17
CA ALA A 59 -7.94 5.52 6.04
C ALA A 59 -8.67 5.55 7.38
N GLU A 60 -8.21 4.73 8.34
CA GLU A 60 -8.86 4.53 9.62
C GLU A 60 -8.46 5.61 10.65
N GLU A 61 -7.42 6.40 10.37
CA GLU A 61 -6.93 7.40 11.30
C GLU A 61 -7.62 8.79 11.19
N PRO A 62 -7.89 9.46 12.32
CA PRO A 62 -8.64 10.72 12.34
C PRO A 62 -7.87 11.95 11.81
N ASN A 63 -6.57 11.83 11.50
CA ASN A 63 -5.71 12.95 11.13
C ASN A 63 -6.03 13.53 9.73
N LEU A 64 -6.27 14.86 9.65
CA LEU A 64 -6.62 15.55 8.40
C LEU A 64 -5.52 15.49 7.32
N SER A 65 -4.25 15.57 7.72
CA SER A 65 -3.11 15.48 6.79
C SER A 65 -3.06 14.10 6.13
N ARG A 66 -3.36 13.06 6.91
CA ARG A 66 -3.40 11.68 6.45
C ARG A 66 -4.56 11.39 5.51
N LYS A 67 -5.73 11.99 5.78
CA LYS A 67 -6.86 11.99 4.83
C LYS A 67 -6.49 12.58 3.47
N SER A 68 -5.61 13.59 3.43
CA SER A 68 -5.16 14.20 2.16
C SER A 68 -4.24 13.29 1.33
N VAL A 69 -3.42 12.46 1.98
CA VAL A 69 -2.54 11.50 1.29
C VAL A 69 -3.37 10.35 0.79
N PHE A 70 -4.25 9.83 1.65
CA PHE A 70 -5.16 8.74 1.29
C PHE A 70 -6.03 9.10 0.09
N SER A 71 -6.67 10.27 0.10
CA SER A 71 -7.50 10.76 -1.01
C SER A 71 -6.71 10.87 -2.33
N ARG A 72 -5.43 11.25 -2.30
CA ARG A 72 -4.57 11.29 -3.50
C ARG A 72 -4.25 9.91 -4.05
N LEU A 73 -4.18 8.89 -3.20
CA LEU A 73 -3.96 7.51 -3.62
C LEU A 73 -5.23 6.90 -4.23
N THR A 74 -6.40 7.28 -3.72
CA THR A 74 -7.72 6.70 -4.06
C THR A 74 -8.55 7.53 -5.02
N GLN A 75 -8.05 8.69 -5.47
CA GLN A 75 -8.70 9.52 -6.50
C GLN A 75 -8.93 8.74 -7.81
N ASP A 76 -9.85 9.25 -8.63
CA ASP A 76 -10.12 8.71 -9.96
C ASP A 76 -8.84 8.62 -10.81
N ASP A 77 -8.64 7.45 -11.44
CA ASP A 77 -7.43 7.05 -12.16
C ASP A 77 -6.13 7.18 -11.34
N GLY A 78 -6.26 7.19 -10.02
CA GLY A 78 -5.16 7.30 -9.07
C GLY A 78 -4.36 6.00 -8.93
N PRO A 79 -3.29 6.04 -8.12
CA PRO A 79 -2.39 4.91 -7.91
C PRO A 79 -3.09 3.60 -7.53
N VAL A 80 -4.13 3.64 -6.68
CA VAL A 80 -4.86 2.45 -6.26
C VAL A 80 -5.60 1.81 -7.43
N GLN A 81 -6.32 2.61 -8.23
CA GLN A 81 -7.07 2.10 -9.39
C GLN A 81 -6.14 1.60 -10.51
N GLN A 82 -4.98 2.25 -10.70
CA GLN A 82 -3.96 1.77 -11.63
C GLN A 82 -3.40 0.41 -11.20
N CYS A 83 -3.11 0.25 -9.90
CA CYS A 83 -2.65 -1.01 -9.32
C CYS A 83 -3.71 -2.11 -9.49
N GLU A 84 -4.97 -1.80 -9.19
CA GLU A 84 -6.11 -2.71 -9.38
C GLU A 84 -6.13 -3.30 -10.80
N ARG A 85 -6.17 -2.45 -11.83
CA ARG A 85 -6.23 -2.88 -13.23
C ARG A 85 -5.03 -3.74 -13.64
N ASP A 86 -3.84 -3.40 -13.17
CA ASP A 86 -2.62 -4.17 -13.48
C ASP A 86 -2.64 -5.55 -12.81
N LEU A 87 -3.15 -5.64 -11.57
CA LEU A 87 -3.30 -6.91 -10.86
C LEU A 87 -4.45 -7.76 -11.43
N GLU A 88 -5.58 -7.17 -11.81
CA GLU A 88 -6.66 -7.88 -12.50
C GLU A 88 -6.18 -8.49 -13.83
N ARG A 89 -5.41 -7.73 -14.60
CA ARG A 89 -4.79 -8.23 -15.83
C ARG A 89 -3.84 -9.40 -15.53
N LEU A 90 -3.11 -9.35 -14.42
CA LEU A 90 -2.24 -10.45 -13.99
C LEU A 90 -3.06 -11.68 -13.59
N VAL A 91 -4.16 -11.52 -12.87
CA VAL A 91 -5.12 -12.60 -12.55
C VAL A 91 -5.62 -13.26 -13.84
N ALA A 92 -6.14 -12.49 -14.79
CA ALA A 92 -6.69 -13.03 -16.04
C ALA A 92 -5.65 -13.82 -16.87
N GLN A 93 -4.37 -13.52 -16.71
CA GLN A 93 -3.28 -14.24 -17.38
C GLN A 93 -2.87 -15.51 -16.64
N LEU A 94 -2.93 -15.49 -15.30
CA LEU A 94 -2.67 -16.63 -14.42
C LEU A 94 -3.83 -17.63 -14.38
N GLU A 95 -5.07 -17.18 -14.58
CA GLU A 95 -6.21 -18.10 -14.60
C GLU A 95 -6.14 -19.04 -15.82
N PRO A 96 -6.30 -20.35 -15.61
CA PRO A 96 -6.44 -21.30 -16.69
C PRO A 96 -7.82 -21.12 -17.34
N GLY A 97 -7.91 -20.25 -18.34
CA GLY A 97 -9.20 -19.99 -19.01
C GLY A 97 -9.83 -21.25 -19.62
N GLU A 98 -11.16 -21.34 -19.63
CA GLU A 98 -11.93 -22.46 -20.21
C GLU A 98 -11.49 -22.78 -21.66
N VAL A 99 -11.17 -21.74 -22.42
CA VAL A 99 -10.69 -21.84 -23.80
C VAL A 99 -9.30 -22.46 -23.87
N LYS A 100 -8.41 -22.15 -22.91
CA LYS A 100 -7.06 -22.75 -22.82
C LYS A 100 -7.14 -24.22 -22.41
N MET A 101 -8.07 -24.57 -21.50
CA MET A 101 -8.31 -25.98 -21.13
C MET A 101 -8.83 -26.80 -22.31
N ARG A 102 -9.80 -26.29 -23.09
CA ARG A 102 -10.30 -26.98 -24.28
C ARG A 102 -9.26 -27.11 -25.40
N ARG A 103 -8.35 -26.15 -25.57
CA ARG A 103 -7.34 -26.17 -26.65
C ARG A 103 -6.06 -26.95 -26.30
N PHE A 104 -5.66 -27.02 -25.03
CA PHE A 104 -4.36 -27.57 -24.63
C PHE A 104 -4.45 -28.78 -23.69
N GLY A 105 -5.64 -29.23 -23.27
CA GLY A 105 -5.80 -30.37 -22.35
C GLY A 105 -5.05 -30.17 -21.03
N LEU A 106 -4.60 -31.26 -20.38
CA LEU A 106 -3.79 -31.26 -19.14
C LEU A 106 -2.55 -30.33 -19.16
N ARG A 107 -2.15 -29.78 -20.32
CA ARG A 107 -1.11 -28.75 -20.43
C ARG A 107 -1.58 -27.33 -20.03
N ALA A 108 -2.86 -27.13 -19.70
CA ALA A 108 -3.37 -25.87 -19.15
C ALA A 108 -2.76 -25.50 -17.78
N PHE A 109 -2.17 -26.48 -17.08
CA PHE A 109 -1.37 -26.27 -15.87
C PHE A 109 0.07 -25.82 -16.15
N LYS A 110 0.48 -25.62 -17.40
CA LYS A 110 1.79 -25.02 -17.67
C LYS A 110 1.77 -23.55 -17.25
N TRP A 111 2.82 -23.16 -16.52
CA TRP A 111 3.07 -21.78 -16.15
C TRP A 111 2.96 -20.86 -17.37
N PRO A 112 2.16 -19.78 -17.32
CA PRO A 112 1.79 -19.02 -18.51
C PRO A 112 2.82 -17.99 -18.94
N PHE A 113 3.91 -17.81 -18.19
CA PHE A 113 4.88 -16.73 -18.42
C PHE A 113 6.28 -17.24 -18.71
N LEU A 114 6.96 -16.57 -19.64
CA LEU A 114 8.41 -16.62 -19.74
C LEU A 114 9.04 -15.77 -18.64
N SER A 115 10.29 -16.08 -18.25
CA SER A 115 11.00 -15.32 -17.20
C SER A 115 11.06 -13.81 -17.48
N LYS A 116 11.23 -13.42 -18.76
CA LYS A 116 11.20 -12.01 -19.19
C LYS A 116 9.85 -11.34 -18.92
N GLU A 117 8.75 -12.07 -19.07
CA GLU A 117 7.41 -11.55 -18.78
C GLU A 117 7.19 -11.40 -17.29
N VAL A 118 7.68 -12.35 -16.49
CA VAL A 118 7.68 -12.24 -15.02
C VAL A 118 8.47 -11.01 -14.57
N ASN A 119 9.62 -10.73 -15.16
CA ASN A 119 10.40 -9.52 -14.87
C ASN A 119 9.59 -8.24 -15.16
N LYS A 120 8.85 -8.19 -16.29
CA LYS A 120 7.99 -7.05 -16.62
C LYS A 120 6.87 -6.87 -15.59
N ARG A 121 6.25 -7.96 -15.14
CA ARG A 121 5.19 -7.91 -14.10
C ARG A 121 5.75 -7.44 -12.76
N LEU A 122 6.92 -7.95 -12.37
CA LEU A 122 7.61 -7.51 -11.16
C LEU A 122 8.01 -6.04 -11.22
N GLN A 123 8.40 -5.52 -12.39
CA GLN A 123 8.69 -4.10 -12.56
C GLN A 123 7.44 -3.24 -12.31
N VAL A 124 6.29 -3.62 -12.87
CA VAL A 124 5.02 -2.93 -12.62
C VAL A 124 4.64 -2.97 -11.14
N ILE A 125 4.72 -4.14 -10.51
CA ILE A 125 4.46 -4.30 -9.06
C ILE A 125 5.41 -3.42 -8.24
N ASN A 126 6.70 -3.40 -8.55
CA ASN A 126 7.67 -2.59 -7.83
C ASN A 126 7.45 -1.08 -8.02
N ASN A 127 6.96 -0.65 -9.18
CA ASN A 127 6.58 0.74 -9.41
C ASN A 127 5.40 1.14 -8.51
N HIS A 128 4.36 0.30 -8.43
CA HIS A 128 3.23 0.52 -7.52
C HIS A 128 3.70 0.59 -6.06
N LYS A 129 4.53 -0.36 -5.63
CA LYS A 129 5.14 -0.35 -4.30
C LYS A 129 5.91 0.94 -4.01
N ALA A 130 6.72 1.41 -4.96
CA ALA A 130 7.48 2.65 -4.81
C ALA A 130 6.54 3.85 -4.61
N THR A 131 5.49 3.96 -5.43
CA THR A 131 4.48 5.01 -5.32
C THR A 131 3.80 5.02 -3.95
N PHE A 132 3.32 3.86 -3.48
CA PHE A 132 2.66 3.76 -2.18
C PHE A 132 3.62 4.04 -1.02
N THR A 133 4.84 3.52 -1.06
CA THR A 133 5.86 3.78 -0.04
C THR A 133 6.22 5.27 0.03
N LEU A 134 6.36 5.96 -1.11
CA LEU A 134 6.63 7.40 -1.12
C LEU A 134 5.48 8.20 -0.50
N ALA A 135 4.23 7.82 -0.77
CA ALA A 135 3.07 8.44 -0.16
C ALA A 135 3.03 8.23 1.36
N LEU A 136 3.30 7.00 1.83
CA LEU A 136 3.40 6.67 3.26
C LEU A 136 4.51 7.49 3.94
N ILE A 137 5.71 7.55 3.35
CA ILE A 137 6.82 8.34 3.89
C ILE A 137 6.45 9.83 3.96
N SER A 138 5.78 10.37 2.93
CA SER A 138 5.32 11.75 2.94
C SER A 138 4.32 12.02 4.07
N ASP A 139 3.42 11.08 4.37
CA ASP A 139 2.50 11.18 5.50
C ASP A 139 3.24 11.19 6.84
N TYR A 140 4.12 10.20 7.07
CA TYR A 140 4.92 10.12 8.29
C TYR A 140 5.81 11.35 8.50
N PHE A 141 6.35 11.92 7.42
CA PHE A 141 7.14 13.14 7.50
C PHE A 141 6.30 14.36 7.89
N ALA A 142 5.07 14.47 7.36
CA ALA A 142 4.13 15.51 7.75
C ALA A 142 3.73 15.38 9.23
N LEU A 143 3.46 14.17 9.70
CA LEU A 143 3.18 13.88 11.11
C LEU A 143 4.37 14.27 12.01
N THR A 144 5.58 13.87 11.62
CA THR A 144 6.80 14.19 12.37
C THR A 144 7.02 15.71 12.48
N ARG A 145 6.73 16.47 11.42
CA ARG A 145 6.77 17.93 11.44
C ARG A 145 5.73 18.50 12.41
N SER A 146 4.50 18.02 12.38
CA SER A 146 3.45 18.44 13.32
C SER A 146 3.86 18.21 14.78
N ILE A 147 4.38 17.02 15.09
CA ILE A 147 4.86 16.69 16.44
C ILE A 147 5.98 17.65 16.88
N LYS A 148 6.92 17.94 15.99
CA LYS A 148 7.99 18.91 16.26
C LYS A 148 7.43 20.29 16.58
N ASP A 149 6.46 20.76 15.80
CA ASP A 149 5.86 22.08 15.98
C ASP A 149 5.07 22.16 17.31
N ASP A 150 4.35 21.10 17.67
CA ASP A 150 3.65 20.99 18.95
C ASP A 150 4.62 21.03 20.14
N ILE A 151 5.75 20.31 20.06
CA ILE A 151 6.79 20.34 21.10
C ILE A 151 7.36 21.74 21.29
N VAL A 152 7.61 22.47 20.19
CA VAL A 152 8.08 23.86 20.25
C VAL A 152 7.03 24.77 20.89
N MET A 153 5.75 24.61 20.53
CA MET A 153 4.66 25.38 21.11
C MET A 153 4.52 25.13 22.62
N LEU A 154 4.61 23.88 23.06
CA LEU A 154 4.57 23.49 24.47
C LEU A 154 5.76 24.10 25.23
N GLY A 155 6.97 24.05 24.67
CA GLY A 155 8.16 24.65 25.26
C GLY A 155 8.01 26.17 25.48
N ASN A 156 7.49 26.88 24.46
CA ASN A 156 7.22 28.32 24.55
C ASN A 156 6.15 28.63 25.60
N SER A 157 5.09 27.83 25.66
CA SER A 157 4.01 28.00 26.63
C SER A 157 4.49 27.81 28.07
N LEU A 158 5.34 26.80 28.31
CA LEU A 158 5.95 26.57 29.62
C LEU A 158 6.86 27.72 30.06
N ALA A 159 7.69 28.24 29.14
CA ALA A 159 8.54 29.40 29.42
C ALA A 159 7.72 30.65 29.78
N ASN A 160 6.61 30.87 29.08
CA ASN A 160 5.68 31.97 29.37
C ASN A 160 5.03 31.84 30.76
N ILE A 161 4.59 30.63 31.13
CA ILE A 161 4.02 30.37 32.47
C ILE A 161 5.05 30.63 33.58
N LYS A 162 6.28 30.12 33.41
CA LYS A 162 7.36 30.33 34.38
C LYS A 162 7.69 31.82 34.56
N THR A 163 7.65 32.58 33.47
CA THR A 163 7.88 34.03 33.50
C THR A 163 6.78 34.75 34.24
N LYS A 164 5.49 34.42 33.97
CA LYS A 164 4.35 34.99 34.70
C LYS A 164 4.40 34.70 36.20
N GLN A 165 4.73 33.47 36.59
CA GLN A 165 4.87 33.10 38.01
C GLN A 165 5.97 33.89 38.71
N ARG A 166 7.11 34.11 38.05
CA ARG A 166 8.20 34.94 38.60
C ARG A 166 7.79 36.39 38.81
N ILE A 167 7.03 36.97 37.89
CA ILE A 167 6.54 38.35 37.99
C ILE A 167 5.57 38.48 39.18
N LEU A 168 4.62 37.55 39.31
CA LEU A 168 3.66 37.54 40.42
C LEU A 168 4.35 37.43 41.79
N ALA A 169 5.35 36.54 41.92
CA ALA A 169 6.10 36.36 43.16
C ALA A 169 6.95 37.59 43.57
N ILE A 170 7.27 38.48 42.63
CA ILE A 170 7.98 39.75 42.92
C ILE A 170 6.98 40.84 43.33
N GLY A 171 5.80 40.89 42.71
CA GLY A 171 4.75 41.87 43.01
C GLY A 171 4.11 41.72 44.39
N GLU A 172 4.04 40.52 44.95
CA GLU A 172 3.49 40.28 46.31
C GLU A 172 4.45 40.68 47.45
N LYS A 173 5.69 41.06 47.14
CA LYS A 173 6.71 41.45 48.14
C LYS A 173 6.88 42.96 48.31
N GLN A 174 6.04 43.77 47.65
CA GLN A 174 5.98 45.24 47.79
C GLN A 174 4.71 45.65 48.51
#